data_AF-A0A956N3H5-F1
#
_entry.id   AF-A0A956N3H5-F1
#
_cell.length_a   1.000
_cell.length_b   1.000
_cell.length_c   1.000
_cell.angle_alpha   90.00
_cell.angle_beta   90.00
_cell.angle_gamma   90.00
#
_symmetry.space_group_name_H-M   'P 1'
#
loop_
_entity.id
_entity.type
_entity.pdbx_description
1 polymer ?
#
loop_
_entity_poly.entity_id
_entity_poly.type
_entity_poly.pdbx_seq_one_letter_code
_entity_poly.pdbx_strand_id
1 'polypeptide(L)'
;HLPETFDTKFPKIKKPQDYVKYFAKILKNISFTDPLPEGFLLNFLGDLMSDRGQNDLFTLMFFEKLHTANIPFEIAFSNHDQIIIEMFFANQFSHNNTNDLEAKIKLVKGQQMSLDRLITLSNKDPDLKSYVENLINTAYVPHINLICYSVNEDLHNISIRTHAPFDLADITELASFMQNKLNTIPKNNLTDEERKILNYQPIKELILANVNNFTTIVDSINSFFRNPKNRESISLMFTEMRSNNNSPIYKLIWNRQEPKYAVQNIGKHAVSFTNGHTKSNYSLDNSRGKLNNEMRDIEKYIHLHIKNIIQNKNKALYENRNKDEYSNQYAKLYNDIHDQIHLKNNNGESAYDKFFNIMYDNIFKNYNTSSTSFIELPSSKSSYQAI
;
A
#
# COMPACT_ATOMS: atom_id res chain seq x y z
N HIS A 1 -12.55 0.51 -28.08
CA HIS A 1 -12.03 -0.63 -28.88
C HIS A 1 -10.80 -1.22 -28.19
N LEU A 2 -10.97 -2.32 -27.47
CA LEU A 2 -9.86 -3.10 -26.90
C LEU A 2 -9.26 -4.00 -28.01
N PRO A 3 -7.92 -4.15 -28.11
CA PRO A 3 -7.32 -5.03 -29.11
C PRO A 3 -7.56 -6.51 -28.75
N GLU A 4 -8.01 -7.28 -29.73
CA GLU A 4 -8.52 -8.67 -29.62
C GLU A 4 -7.50 -9.74 -29.21
N THR A 5 -6.22 -9.41 -29.02
CA THR A 5 -5.24 -10.42 -28.59
C THR A 5 -4.20 -9.82 -27.65
N PHE A 6 -4.33 -10.10 -26.35
CA PHE A 6 -3.16 -10.16 -25.48
C PHE A 6 -2.26 -11.28 -26.02
N ASP A 7 -1.12 -10.93 -26.60
CA ASP A 7 -0.09 -11.92 -26.94
C ASP A 7 0.38 -12.59 -25.64
N THR A 8 -0.09 -13.81 -25.41
CA THR A 8 0.18 -14.59 -24.19
C THR A 8 1.61 -15.13 -24.17
N LYS A 9 2.42 -14.89 -25.21
CA LYS A 9 3.82 -15.30 -25.21
C LYS A 9 4.64 -14.29 -24.42
N PHE A 10 5.03 -14.66 -23.20
CA PHE A 10 6.06 -13.94 -22.48
C PHE A 10 7.27 -13.75 -23.41
N PRO A 11 7.77 -12.51 -23.58
CA PRO A 11 8.95 -12.30 -24.40
C PRO A 11 10.11 -13.14 -23.84
N LYS A 12 11.00 -13.63 -24.72
CA LYS A 12 12.26 -14.22 -24.25
C LYS A 12 13.08 -13.11 -23.60
N ILE A 13 13.01 -13.01 -22.28
CA ILE A 13 13.72 -12.01 -21.51
C ILE A 13 15.18 -12.43 -21.43
N LYS A 14 16.07 -11.60 -21.98
CA LYS A 14 17.51 -11.89 -22.03
C LYS A 14 18.29 -11.01 -21.07
N LYS A 15 17.77 -9.83 -20.73
CA LYS A 15 18.41 -8.87 -19.83
C LYS A 15 17.41 -8.25 -18.83
N PRO A 16 17.85 -7.80 -17.64
CA PRO A 16 16.99 -7.10 -16.68
C PRO A 16 16.18 -5.94 -17.28
N GLN A 17 16.75 -5.18 -18.22
CA GLN A 17 16.09 -4.07 -18.91
C GLN A 17 14.86 -4.52 -19.71
N ASP A 18 14.79 -5.77 -20.14
CA ASP A 18 13.64 -6.29 -20.87
C ASP A 18 12.41 -6.42 -19.93
N TYR A 19 12.62 -6.72 -18.64
CA TYR A 19 11.54 -6.73 -17.65
C TYR A 19 10.96 -5.32 -17.44
N VAL A 20 11.81 -4.29 -17.38
CA VAL A 20 11.39 -2.88 -17.23
C VAL A 20 10.53 -2.46 -18.43
N LYS A 21 11.00 -2.73 -19.66
CA LYS A 21 10.24 -2.44 -20.88
C LYS A 21 8.92 -3.20 -20.94
N TYR A 22 8.90 -4.45 -20.50
CA TYR A 22 7.69 -5.26 -20.47
C TYR A 22 6.69 -4.73 -19.44
N PHE A 23 7.15 -4.38 -18.24
CA PHE A 23 6.31 -3.79 -17.21
C PHE A 23 5.74 -2.43 -17.64
N ALA A 24 6.55 -1.59 -18.30
CA ALA A 24 6.08 -0.34 -18.89
C ALA A 24 4.93 -0.57 -19.91
N LYS A 25 5.01 -1.63 -20.72
CA LYS A 25 3.91 -2.01 -21.64
C LYS A 25 2.65 -2.43 -20.89
N ILE A 26 2.79 -3.16 -19.78
CA ILE A 26 1.65 -3.51 -18.93
C ILE A 26 1.00 -2.23 -18.39
N LEU A 27 1.77 -1.33 -17.76
CA LEU A 27 1.26 -0.07 -17.21
C LEU A 27 0.61 0.82 -18.27
N LYS A 28 1.14 0.83 -19.49
CA LYS A 28 0.53 1.57 -20.61
C LYS A 28 -0.90 1.09 -20.92
N ASN A 29 -1.16 -0.21 -20.76
CA ASN A 29 -2.46 -0.82 -21.03
C ASN A 29 -3.43 -0.75 -19.84
N ILE A 30 -2.98 -0.30 -18.66
CA ILE A 30 -3.87 -0.02 -17.54
C ILE A 30 -4.64 1.27 -17.83
N SER A 31 -5.96 1.19 -17.70
CA SER A 31 -6.88 2.32 -17.75
C SER A 31 -7.55 2.45 -16.39
N PHE A 32 -7.89 3.69 -16.03
CA PHE A 32 -8.65 4.01 -14.83
C PHE A 32 -10.07 4.39 -15.24
N THR A 33 -11.03 4.09 -14.38
CA THR A 33 -12.42 4.52 -14.57
C THR A 33 -12.49 6.05 -14.52
N ASP A 34 -13.23 6.65 -15.43
CA ASP A 34 -13.44 8.10 -15.54
C ASP A 34 -14.94 8.39 -15.80
N PRO A 35 -15.63 9.19 -14.97
CA PRO A 35 -15.12 9.85 -13.78
C PRO A 35 -14.82 8.88 -12.63
N LEU A 36 -13.82 9.23 -11.82
CA LEU A 36 -13.66 8.63 -10.51
C LEU A 36 -14.86 8.99 -9.62
N PRO A 37 -15.27 8.12 -8.69
CA PRO A 37 -16.28 8.47 -7.70
C PRO A 37 -15.88 9.73 -6.92
N GLU A 38 -16.87 10.55 -6.56
CA GLU A 38 -16.63 11.71 -5.70
C GLU A 38 -15.98 11.29 -4.37
N GLY A 39 -14.99 12.06 -3.93
CA GLY A 39 -14.24 11.77 -2.70
C GLY A 39 -13.31 10.55 -2.79
N PHE A 40 -13.11 9.95 -3.97
CA PHE A 40 -12.18 8.83 -4.14
C PHE A 40 -10.75 9.25 -3.82
N LEU A 41 -10.07 8.46 -2.97
CA LEU A 41 -8.65 8.64 -2.61
C LEU A 41 -8.04 7.28 -2.30
N LEU A 42 -6.98 6.90 -3.03
CA LEU A 42 -6.21 5.70 -2.72
C LEU A 42 -5.29 5.95 -1.53
N ASN A 43 -5.36 5.08 -0.54
CA ASN A 43 -4.58 5.18 0.69
C ASN A 43 -3.64 3.99 0.83
N PHE A 44 -2.34 4.26 0.86
CA PHE A 44 -1.34 3.25 1.12
C PHE A 44 -0.79 3.41 2.54
N LEU A 45 -0.92 2.38 3.39
CA LEU A 45 -0.55 2.46 4.81
C LEU A 45 0.93 2.11 5.08
N GLY A 46 1.81 2.40 4.13
CA GLY A 46 3.25 2.18 4.24
C GLY A 46 3.73 0.78 3.84
N ASP A 47 5.02 0.53 4.04
CA ASP A 47 5.75 -0.69 3.64
C ASP A 47 5.67 -0.95 2.13
N LEU A 48 5.73 0.14 1.35
CA LEU A 48 5.62 0.09 -0.11
C LEU A 48 6.98 -0.08 -0.77
N MET A 49 8.01 0.48 -0.13
CA MET A 49 9.39 0.48 -0.60
C MET A 49 10.27 -0.26 0.39
N SER A 50 11.39 -0.82 -0.05
CA SER A 50 12.40 -1.43 0.82
C SER A 50 11.86 -2.56 1.72
N ASP A 51 10.88 -3.33 1.24
CA ASP A 51 10.38 -4.55 1.89
C ASP A 51 10.88 -5.82 1.13
N ARG A 52 10.28 -6.98 1.41
CA ARG A 52 10.58 -8.32 0.87
C ARG A 52 10.16 -8.51 -0.59
N GLY A 53 9.62 -7.47 -1.23
CA GLY A 53 9.12 -7.48 -2.60
C GLY A 53 10.20 -7.77 -3.65
N GLN A 54 9.79 -7.83 -4.92
CA GLN A 54 10.70 -8.22 -6.00
C GLN A 54 11.66 -7.11 -6.42
N ASN A 55 11.19 -5.89 -6.62
CA ASN A 55 12.02 -4.74 -6.98
C ASN A 55 11.20 -3.45 -6.81
N ASP A 56 11.76 -2.46 -6.11
CA ASP A 56 11.13 -1.17 -5.85
C ASP A 56 10.86 -0.33 -7.11
N LEU A 57 11.58 -0.58 -8.21
CA LEU A 57 11.36 0.09 -9.50
C LEU A 57 9.92 -0.06 -9.99
N PHE A 58 9.33 -1.25 -9.83
CA PHE A 58 7.98 -1.50 -10.33
C PHE A 58 6.91 -0.77 -9.51
N THR A 59 7.12 -0.65 -8.21
CA THR A 59 6.27 0.17 -7.33
C THR A 59 6.35 1.65 -7.73
N LEU A 60 7.56 2.18 -7.95
CA LEU A 60 7.75 3.56 -8.40
C LEU A 60 7.10 3.85 -9.77
N MET A 61 7.25 2.95 -10.74
CA MET A 61 6.60 3.08 -12.05
C MET A 61 5.05 3.03 -11.94
N PHE A 62 4.52 2.26 -10.99
CA PHE A 62 3.08 2.26 -10.73
C PHE A 62 2.61 3.59 -10.12
N PHE A 63 3.36 4.19 -9.19
CA PHE A 63 3.05 5.53 -8.69
C PHE A 63 3.15 6.61 -9.76
N GLU A 64 4.12 6.53 -10.66
CA GLU A 64 4.18 7.41 -11.84
C GLU A 64 2.92 7.29 -12.69
N LYS A 65 2.43 6.06 -12.91
CA LYS A 65 1.18 5.84 -13.64
C LYS A 65 -0.04 6.44 -12.94
N LEU A 66 -0.14 6.34 -11.61
CA LEU A 66 -1.21 6.98 -10.84
C LEU A 66 -1.12 8.51 -10.93
N HIS A 67 0.09 9.05 -10.71
CA HIS A 67 0.35 10.49 -10.73
C HIS A 67 0.05 11.12 -12.09
N THR A 68 0.56 10.52 -13.17
CA THR A 68 0.35 11.02 -14.55
C THR A 68 -1.12 10.92 -15.01
N ALA A 69 -1.88 9.98 -14.45
CA ALA A 69 -3.31 9.86 -14.68
C ALA A 69 -4.17 10.71 -13.71
N ASN A 70 -3.54 11.55 -12.88
CA ASN A 70 -4.21 12.36 -11.86
C ASN A 70 -5.12 11.54 -10.91
N ILE A 71 -4.75 10.29 -10.65
CA ILE A 71 -5.46 9.49 -9.64
C ILE A 71 -5.03 10.03 -8.27
N PRO A 72 -5.96 10.45 -7.41
CA PRO A 72 -5.63 10.93 -6.08
C PRO A 72 -5.16 9.77 -5.21
N PHE A 73 -3.96 9.91 -4.62
CA PHE A 73 -3.45 8.95 -3.65
C PHE A 73 -2.59 9.61 -2.58
N GLU A 74 -2.46 8.92 -1.45
CA GLU A 74 -1.52 9.28 -0.39
C GLU A 74 -0.84 8.03 0.20
N ILE A 75 0.36 8.25 0.74
CA ILE A 75 1.22 7.22 1.29
C ILE A 75 1.54 7.58 2.74
N ALA A 76 1.11 6.77 3.70
CA ALA A 76 1.54 6.89 5.08
C ALA A 76 2.99 6.42 5.21
N PHE A 77 3.86 7.27 5.74
CA PHE A 77 5.28 6.99 5.91
C PHE A 77 5.52 5.81 6.86
N SER A 78 6.31 4.82 6.42
CA SER A 78 6.70 3.66 7.24
C SER A 78 8.20 3.58 7.56
N ASN A 79 8.54 2.60 8.40
CA ASN A 79 9.91 2.25 8.74
C ASN A 79 10.67 1.66 7.55
N HIS A 80 10.00 0.96 6.64
CA HIS A 80 10.59 0.49 5.40
C HIS A 80 10.78 1.63 4.41
N ASP A 81 9.76 2.48 4.23
CA ASP A 81 9.82 3.66 3.35
C ASP A 81 10.92 4.65 3.78
N GLN A 82 11.23 4.72 5.08
CA GLN A 82 12.33 5.53 5.62
C GLN A 82 13.65 5.31 4.88
N ILE A 83 14.00 4.08 4.52
CA ILE A 83 15.31 3.76 3.96
C ILE A 83 15.53 4.50 2.64
N ILE A 84 14.58 4.35 1.72
CA ILE A 84 14.69 4.96 0.40
C ILE A 84 14.61 6.49 0.48
N ILE A 85 13.80 7.03 1.40
CA ILE A 85 13.66 8.46 1.63
C ILE A 85 14.93 9.06 2.23
N GLU A 86 15.57 8.39 3.20
CA GLU A 86 16.85 8.82 3.77
C GLU A 86 17.95 8.83 2.71
N MET A 87 18.03 7.78 1.87
CA MET A 87 18.97 7.72 0.75
C MET A 87 18.74 8.86 -0.26
N PHE A 88 17.48 9.15 -0.59
CA PHE A 88 17.12 10.23 -1.50
C PHE A 88 17.55 11.60 -0.96
N PHE A 89 17.16 11.95 0.28
CA PHE A 89 17.49 13.26 0.85
C PHE A 89 18.98 13.44 1.18
N ALA A 90 19.70 12.34 1.44
CA ALA A 90 21.15 12.37 1.60
C ALA A 90 21.92 12.45 0.26
N ASN A 91 21.22 12.52 -0.89
CA ASN A 91 21.78 12.41 -2.24
C ASN A 91 22.61 11.13 -2.45
N GLN A 92 22.32 10.06 -1.73
CA GLN A 92 23.11 8.83 -1.76
C GLN A 92 22.71 7.88 -2.87
N PHE A 93 21.57 8.10 -3.52
CA PHE A 93 21.33 7.47 -4.82
C PHE A 93 22.45 7.88 -5.77
N SER A 94 22.69 9.17 -5.99
CA SER A 94 23.68 9.67 -6.96
C SER A 94 25.15 9.24 -6.70
N HIS A 95 25.55 9.08 -5.44
CA HIS A 95 26.93 8.72 -5.08
C HIS A 95 27.11 7.20 -5.10
N ASN A 96 28.11 6.68 -5.82
CA ASN A 96 28.39 5.24 -5.97
C ASN A 96 28.85 4.53 -4.67
N ASN A 97 28.52 5.07 -3.49
CA ASN A 97 28.95 4.56 -2.19
C ASN A 97 27.74 4.25 -1.31
N THR A 98 26.96 3.24 -1.70
CA THR A 98 25.79 2.76 -0.93
C THR A 98 26.18 2.01 0.35
N ASN A 99 27.46 1.62 0.48
CA ASN A 99 27.98 0.83 1.60
C ASN A 99 27.85 1.52 2.97
N ASP A 100 27.87 2.86 3.02
CA ASP A 100 27.86 3.60 4.29
C ASP A 100 26.47 3.72 4.93
N LEU A 101 25.38 3.56 4.18
CA LEU A 101 24.01 3.66 4.71
C LEU A 101 23.37 2.29 5.00
N GLU A 102 23.69 1.26 4.20
CA GLU A 102 23.29 -0.13 4.47
C GLU A 102 23.79 -0.60 5.84
N ALA A 103 24.95 -0.11 6.30
CA ALA A 103 25.48 -0.39 7.62
C ALA A 103 24.72 0.32 8.77
N LYS A 104 23.96 1.38 8.47
CA LYS A 104 23.35 2.28 9.47
C LYS A 104 21.87 2.05 9.71
N ILE A 105 21.12 1.55 8.72
CA ILE A 105 19.69 1.27 8.88
C ILE A 105 19.50 -0.23 9.11
N LYS A 106 19.32 -0.61 10.39
CA LYS A 106 19.25 -2.01 10.84
C LYS A 106 17.87 -2.63 10.57
N LEU A 107 17.50 -2.85 9.32
CA LEU A 107 16.51 -3.90 9.04
C LEU A 107 17.18 -5.27 9.12
N VAL A 108 16.42 -6.29 9.52
CA VAL A 108 16.95 -7.66 9.54
C VAL A 108 17.30 -8.06 8.11
N LYS A 109 18.43 -8.76 7.92
CA LYS A 109 18.88 -9.24 6.61
C LYS A 109 17.73 -9.86 5.82
N GLY A 110 17.52 -9.38 4.59
CA GLY A 110 16.47 -9.86 3.69
C GLY A 110 15.10 -9.16 3.84
N GLN A 111 14.93 -8.25 4.80
CA GLN A 111 13.71 -7.45 4.93
C GLN A 111 13.63 -6.27 3.97
N GLN A 112 14.69 -5.98 3.19
CA GLN A 112 14.75 -4.87 2.22
C GLN A 112 15.12 -5.31 0.79
N MET A 113 14.77 -6.56 0.46
CA MET A 113 15.22 -7.21 -0.78
C MET A 113 14.83 -6.46 -2.06
N SER A 114 13.67 -5.80 -2.05
CA SER A 114 13.17 -4.98 -3.16
C SER A 114 14.08 -3.80 -3.47
N LEU A 115 14.58 -3.11 -2.44
CA LEU A 115 15.54 -2.02 -2.54
C LEU A 115 16.92 -2.52 -2.96
N ASP A 116 17.44 -3.60 -2.35
CA ASP A 116 18.76 -4.16 -2.70
C ASP A 116 18.86 -4.44 -4.21
N ARG A 117 17.76 -4.92 -4.80
CA ARG A 117 17.64 -5.21 -6.23
C ARG A 117 17.48 -3.95 -7.08
N LEU A 118 16.77 -2.93 -6.60
CA LEU A 118 16.71 -1.62 -7.24
C LEU A 118 18.10 -0.99 -7.33
N ILE A 119 18.85 -0.99 -6.22
CA ILE A 119 20.23 -0.48 -6.15
C ILE A 119 21.14 -1.25 -7.11
N THR A 120 21.09 -2.59 -7.05
CA THR A 120 21.87 -3.46 -7.94
C THR A 120 21.59 -3.18 -9.42
N LEU A 121 20.32 -2.94 -9.77
CA LEU A 121 19.91 -2.65 -11.14
C LEU A 121 20.35 -1.25 -11.58
N SER A 122 20.15 -0.25 -10.72
CA SER A 122 20.50 1.16 -10.99
C SER A 122 22.01 1.38 -11.10
N ASN A 123 22.82 0.67 -10.31
CA ASN A 123 24.28 0.76 -10.38
C ASN A 123 24.87 0.22 -11.70
N LYS A 124 24.09 -0.53 -12.49
CA LYS A 124 24.52 -1.05 -13.79
C LYS A 124 24.17 -0.12 -14.96
N ASP A 125 23.34 0.90 -14.72
CA ASP A 125 22.76 1.74 -15.77
C ASP A 125 22.52 3.17 -15.21
N PRO A 126 23.43 4.13 -15.49
CA PRO A 126 23.30 5.50 -15.01
C PRO A 126 22.02 6.21 -15.44
N ASP A 127 21.48 5.92 -16.63
CA ASP A 127 20.24 6.53 -17.11
C ASP A 127 19.06 6.03 -16.29
N LEU A 128 19.03 4.72 -15.98
CA LEU A 128 18.03 4.14 -15.10
C LEU A 128 18.13 4.72 -13.68
N LYS A 129 19.34 4.95 -13.19
CA LYS A 129 19.58 5.56 -11.88
C LYS A 129 18.97 6.97 -11.80
N SER A 130 19.24 7.82 -12.80
CA SER A 130 18.61 9.14 -12.89
C SER A 130 17.10 9.07 -13.04
N TYR A 131 16.59 8.09 -13.79
CA TYR A 131 15.14 7.85 -13.89
C TYR A 131 14.52 7.48 -12.54
N VAL A 132 15.16 6.62 -11.74
CA VAL A 132 14.70 6.25 -10.39
C VAL A 132 14.67 7.45 -9.46
N GLU A 133 15.73 8.28 -9.45
CA GLU A 133 15.76 9.52 -8.67
C GLU A 133 14.62 10.45 -9.06
N ASN A 134 14.36 10.58 -10.37
CA ASN A 134 13.24 11.37 -10.86
C ASN A 134 11.90 10.79 -10.37
N LEU A 135 11.67 9.48 -10.48
CA LEU A 135 10.45 8.83 -10.00
C LEU A 135 10.22 9.08 -8.50
N ILE A 136 11.26 8.97 -7.68
CA ILE A 136 11.16 9.25 -6.24
C ILE A 136 10.73 10.70 -6.03
N ASN A 137 11.39 11.65 -6.71
CA ASN A 137 11.14 13.08 -6.56
C ASN A 137 9.76 13.51 -7.07
N THR A 138 9.26 12.95 -8.17
CA THR A 138 8.04 13.42 -8.84
C THR A 138 6.80 12.59 -8.52
N ALA A 139 6.96 11.28 -8.29
CA ALA A 139 5.83 10.36 -8.14
C ALA A 139 5.69 9.75 -6.75
N TYR A 140 6.69 9.84 -5.87
CA TYR A 140 6.64 9.25 -4.54
C TYR A 140 6.65 10.30 -3.42
N VAL A 141 7.71 11.10 -3.32
CA VAL A 141 7.89 12.14 -2.29
C VAL A 141 6.70 13.12 -2.22
N PRO A 142 6.09 13.59 -3.31
CA PRO A 142 4.95 14.51 -3.20
C PRO A 142 3.69 13.91 -2.54
N HIS A 143 3.61 12.58 -2.44
CA HIS A 143 2.44 11.86 -1.94
C HIS A 143 2.68 11.22 -0.58
N ILE A 144 3.89 11.34 -0.01
CA ILE A 144 4.23 10.76 1.29
C ILE A 144 3.87 11.69 2.45
N ASN A 145 3.12 11.18 3.41
CA ASN A 145 2.61 11.92 4.55
C ASN A 145 3.04 11.22 5.85
N LEU A 146 3.44 12.00 6.86
CA LEU A 146 3.65 11.48 8.20
C LEU A 146 2.31 11.09 8.83
N ILE A 147 1.30 11.93 8.65
CA ILE A 147 -0.07 11.67 9.11
C ILE A 147 -1.02 11.85 7.92
N CYS A 148 -1.75 10.81 7.56
CA CYS A 148 -2.83 10.89 6.60
C CYS A 148 -4.15 11.13 7.34
N TYR A 149 -5.09 11.88 6.76
CA TYR A 149 -6.40 12.05 7.37
C TYR A 149 -7.50 12.28 6.33
N SER A 150 -8.74 12.06 6.75
CA SER A 150 -9.93 12.52 6.04
C SER A 150 -10.92 13.10 7.03
N VAL A 151 -11.63 14.13 6.59
CA VAL A 151 -12.73 14.73 7.33
C VAL A 151 -13.97 14.50 6.49
N ASN A 152 -15.03 13.97 7.08
CA ASN A 152 -16.29 13.80 6.36
C ASN A 152 -16.97 15.16 6.08
N GLU A 153 -17.90 15.19 5.13
CA GLU A 153 -18.51 16.45 4.63
C GLU A 153 -19.24 17.25 5.71
N ASP A 154 -19.86 16.57 6.68
CA ASP A 154 -20.54 17.18 7.83
C ASP A 154 -19.58 17.62 8.96
N LEU A 155 -18.28 17.39 8.75
CA LEU A 155 -17.17 17.59 9.68
C LEU A 155 -17.28 16.79 10.98
N HIS A 156 -18.30 15.95 11.18
CA HIS A 156 -18.58 15.25 12.43
C HIS A 156 -17.55 14.20 12.82
N ASN A 157 -16.83 13.63 11.84
CA ASN A 157 -15.86 12.57 12.06
C ASN A 157 -14.55 12.86 11.34
N ILE A 158 -13.46 12.66 12.06
CA ILE A 158 -12.12 12.63 11.49
C ILE A 158 -11.64 11.17 11.48
N SER A 159 -11.08 10.74 10.36
CA SER A 159 -10.32 9.50 10.28
C SER A 159 -8.84 9.82 10.12
N ILE A 160 -8.03 9.35 11.05
CA ILE A 160 -6.57 9.50 11.06
C ILE A 160 -5.95 8.16 10.67
N ARG A 161 -5.02 8.22 9.72
CA ARG A 161 -4.33 7.07 9.14
C ARG A 161 -2.83 7.24 9.29
N THR A 162 -2.17 6.26 9.88
CA THR A 162 -0.71 6.23 10.06
C THR A 162 -0.18 4.82 9.74
N HIS A 163 1.13 4.68 9.58
CA HIS A 163 1.70 3.36 9.37
C HIS A 163 1.62 2.51 10.65
N ALA A 164 2.21 2.99 11.75
CA ALA A 164 2.11 2.36 13.06
C ALA A 164 0.99 2.96 13.91
N PRO A 165 0.50 2.28 14.97
CA PRO A 165 -0.47 2.86 15.88
C PRO A 165 0.01 4.18 16.49
N PHE A 166 -0.83 5.19 16.37
CA PHE A 166 -0.52 6.57 16.72
C PHE A 166 -1.80 7.29 17.12
N ASP A 167 -1.78 8.06 18.19
CA ASP A 167 -2.97 8.70 18.79
C ASP A 167 -2.89 10.24 18.84
N LEU A 168 -3.91 10.93 19.41
CA LEU A 168 -3.85 12.40 19.50
C LEU A 168 -2.74 12.92 20.41
N ALA A 169 -2.40 12.22 21.49
CA ALA A 169 -1.29 12.62 22.34
C ALA A 169 0.03 12.54 21.57
N ASP A 170 0.22 11.47 20.81
CA ASP A 170 1.38 11.27 19.94
C ASP A 170 1.46 12.33 18.83
N ILE A 171 0.32 12.69 18.24
CA ILE A 171 0.25 13.78 17.25
C ILE A 171 0.62 15.12 17.87
N THR A 172 0.17 15.40 19.10
CA THR A 172 0.54 16.66 19.79
C THR A 172 2.04 16.71 20.12
N GLU A 173 2.63 15.57 20.47
CA GLU A 173 4.07 15.42 20.68
C GLU A 173 4.85 15.63 19.37
N LEU A 174 4.41 14.99 18.29
CA LEU A 174 4.99 15.17 16.96
C LEU A 174 4.89 16.63 16.50
N ALA A 175 3.74 17.29 16.68
CA ALA A 175 3.56 18.68 16.29
C ALA A 175 4.51 19.60 17.06
N SER A 176 4.68 19.37 18.37
CA SER A 176 5.63 20.12 19.20
C SER A 176 7.08 19.88 18.75
N PHE A 177 7.43 18.64 18.43
CA PHE A 177 8.73 18.28 17.87
C PHE A 177 8.98 19.01 16.53
N MET A 178 8.01 19.01 15.62
CA MET A 178 8.11 19.66 14.31
C MET A 178 8.20 21.18 14.43
N GLN A 179 7.45 21.79 15.34
CA GLN A 179 7.54 23.22 15.62
C GLN A 179 8.96 23.61 16.08
N ASN A 180 9.57 22.79 16.95
CA ASN A 180 10.95 22.99 17.38
C ASN A 180 11.94 22.88 16.23
N LYS A 181 11.74 21.93 15.29
CA LYS A 181 12.59 21.81 14.08
C LYS A 181 12.43 23.01 13.15
N LEU A 182 11.22 23.48 12.95
CA LEU A 182 10.95 24.65 12.10
C LEU A 182 11.53 25.94 12.69
N ASN A 183 11.58 26.05 14.02
CA ASN A 183 12.22 27.18 14.70
C ASN A 183 13.73 27.27 14.48
N THR A 184 14.41 26.19 14.06
CA THR A 184 15.85 26.24 13.73
C THR A 184 16.10 26.68 12.28
N ILE A 185 15.05 26.87 11.47
CA ILE A 185 15.15 27.26 10.06
C ILE A 185 14.86 28.77 9.95
N PRO A 186 15.68 29.54 9.20
CA PRO A 186 15.38 30.94 8.93
C PRO A 186 13.97 31.14 8.35
N LYS A 187 13.17 32.06 8.90
CA LYS A 187 11.75 32.24 8.54
C LYS A 187 11.49 32.52 7.06
N ASN A 188 12.45 33.13 6.37
CA ASN A 188 12.41 33.41 4.92
C ASN A 188 12.60 32.16 4.06
N ASN A 189 13.10 31.07 4.63
CA ASN A 189 13.28 29.79 3.95
C ASN A 189 12.07 28.85 4.14
N LEU A 190 11.11 29.23 4.98
CA LEU A 190 9.87 28.49 5.18
C LEU A 190 8.80 28.90 4.15
N THR A 191 7.90 27.98 3.83
CA THR A 191 6.65 28.21 3.10
C THR A 191 5.61 28.89 4.01
N ASP A 192 4.53 29.40 3.43
CA ASP A 192 3.42 29.96 4.21
C ASP A 192 2.78 28.89 5.10
N GLU A 193 2.60 27.68 4.57
CA GLU A 193 2.10 26.52 5.30
C GLU A 193 3.01 26.18 6.49
N GLU A 194 4.33 26.09 6.29
CA GLU A 194 5.28 25.80 7.36
C GLU A 194 5.37 26.93 8.41
N ARG A 195 5.12 28.18 8.03
CA ARG A 195 5.07 29.29 9.01
C ARG A 195 3.84 29.22 9.91
N LYS A 196 2.72 28.65 9.44
CA LYS A 196 1.48 28.58 10.22
C LYS A 196 1.72 27.88 11.56
N ILE A 197 2.35 26.71 11.57
CA ILE A 197 2.60 25.92 12.81
C ILE A 197 3.43 26.68 13.85
N LEU A 198 4.31 27.61 13.45
CA LEU A 198 5.11 28.41 14.38
C LEU A 198 4.26 29.39 15.20
N ASN A 199 3.08 29.78 14.68
CA ASN A 199 2.17 30.70 15.35
C ASN A 199 1.16 29.99 16.26
N TYR A 200 1.11 28.66 16.26
CA TYR A 200 0.21 27.89 17.13
C TYR A 200 0.84 27.70 18.51
N GLN A 201 0.43 28.53 19.48
CA GLN A 201 0.79 28.38 20.89
C GLN A 201 -0.44 28.56 21.80
N PRO A 202 -0.69 27.64 22.76
CA PRO A 202 -0.02 26.35 22.95
C PRO A 202 -0.56 25.28 21.97
N ILE A 203 0.34 24.58 21.27
CA ILE A 203 0.00 23.75 20.09
C ILE A 203 -0.93 22.58 20.43
N LYS A 204 -0.79 22.01 21.63
CA LYS A 204 -1.57 20.88 22.10
C LYS A 204 -3.06 21.23 22.22
N GLU A 205 -3.36 22.33 22.90
CA GLU A 205 -4.70 22.84 23.11
C GLU A 205 -5.35 23.21 21.78
N LEU A 206 -4.57 23.78 20.85
CA LEU A 206 -5.07 24.17 19.54
C LEU A 206 -5.46 22.97 18.68
N ILE A 207 -4.65 21.90 18.67
CA ILE A 207 -4.97 20.63 18.00
C ILE A 207 -6.29 20.05 18.54
N LEU A 208 -6.45 20.02 19.85
CA LEU A 208 -7.59 19.39 20.50
C LEU A 208 -8.87 20.24 20.46
N ALA A 209 -8.75 21.55 20.22
CA ALA A 209 -9.89 22.47 20.25
C ALA A 209 -10.78 22.38 19.00
N ASN A 210 -10.19 22.24 17.79
CA ASN A 210 -10.94 22.30 16.53
C ASN A 210 -10.24 21.56 15.38
N VAL A 211 -11.02 20.87 14.55
CA VAL A 211 -10.59 20.18 13.32
C VAL A 211 -9.78 21.08 12.41
N ASN A 212 -10.18 22.34 12.21
CA ASN A 212 -9.46 23.26 11.32
C ASN A 212 -8.03 23.54 11.78
N ASN A 213 -7.80 23.58 13.10
CA ASN A 213 -6.44 23.72 13.64
C ASN A 213 -5.65 22.43 13.45
N PHE A 214 -6.29 21.29 13.73
CA PHE A 214 -5.68 19.97 13.50
C PHE A 214 -5.25 19.79 12.04
N THR A 215 -6.15 20.01 11.08
CA THR A 215 -5.85 19.84 9.64
C THR A 215 -4.77 20.80 9.19
N THR A 216 -4.84 22.07 9.59
CA THR A 216 -3.79 23.05 9.26
C THR A 216 -2.42 22.61 9.77
N ILE A 217 -2.34 22.14 11.01
CA ILE A 217 -1.07 21.71 11.61
C ILE A 217 -0.53 20.44 10.92
N VAL A 218 -1.40 19.46 10.65
CA VAL A 218 -1.00 18.24 9.94
C VAL A 218 -0.54 18.54 8.51
N ASP A 219 -1.24 19.43 7.80
CA ASP A 219 -0.86 19.86 6.46
C ASP A 219 0.50 20.58 6.47
N SER A 220 0.78 21.43 7.46
CA SER A 220 2.09 22.07 7.65
C SER A 220 3.19 21.04 7.87
N ILE A 221 2.95 20.02 8.70
CA ILE A 221 3.91 18.94 8.98
C ILE A 221 4.20 18.13 7.72
N ASN A 222 3.16 17.72 6.99
CA ASN A 222 3.30 16.95 5.75
C ASN A 222 3.93 17.80 4.64
N SER A 223 3.59 19.09 4.54
CA SER A 223 4.23 20.00 3.58
C SER A 223 5.73 20.09 3.82
N PHE A 224 6.14 20.25 5.08
CA PHE A 224 7.55 20.25 5.46
C PHE A 224 8.27 18.98 5.04
N PHE A 225 7.67 17.82 5.32
CA PHE A 225 8.28 16.52 5.06
C PHE A 225 8.43 16.21 3.57
N ARG A 226 7.53 16.73 2.72
CA ARG A 226 7.53 16.49 1.27
C ARG A 226 8.41 17.46 0.50
N ASN A 227 8.77 18.60 1.09
CA ASN A 227 9.47 19.67 0.39
C ASN A 227 10.98 19.34 0.24
N PRO A 228 11.50 19.14 -0.99
CA PRO A 228 12.91 18.77 -1.19
C PRO A 228 13.92 19.81 -0.71
N LYS A 229 13.49 21.08 -0.54
CA LYS A 229 14.35 22.13 0.03
C LYS A 229 14.70 21.85 1.49
N ASN A 230 13.89 21.06 2.20
CA ASN A 230 14.10 20.71 3.61
C ASN A 230 14.98 19.46 3.79
N ARG A 231 15.61 18.94 2.73
CA ARG A 231 16.37 17.68 2.75
C ARG A 231 17.39 17.58 3.88
N GLU A 232 18.09 18.67 4.20
CA GLU A 232 19.12 18.67 5.26
C GLU A 232 18.47 18.52 6.64
N SER A 233 17.41 19.27 6.90
CA SER A 233 16.63 19.17 8.14
C SER A 233 15.98 17.79 8.30
N ILE A 234 15.45 17.22 7.22
CA ILE A 234 14.87 15.87 7.21
C ILE A 234 15.96 14.81 7.47
N SER A 235 17.13 14.94 6.85
CA SER A 235 18.27 14.03 7.09
C SER A 235 18.76 14.09 8.54
N LEU A 236 18.78 15.27 9.15
CA LEU A 236 19.08 15.45 10.58
C LEU A 236 18.00 14.80 11.46
N MET A 237 16.72 14.92 11.11
CA MET A 237 15.62 14.25 11.82
C MET A 237 15.78 12.73 11.81
N PHE A 238 16.15 12.11 10.69
CA PHE A 238 16.42 10.67 10.64
C PHE A 238 17.64 10.27 11.48
N THR A 239 18.66 11.12 11.53
CA THR A 239 19.83 10.90 12.39
C THR A 239 19.46 10.91 13.87
N GLU A 240 18.67 11.89 14.29
CA GLU A 240 18.15 11.95 15.66
C GLU A 240 17.27 10.74 15.99
N MET A 241 16.36 10.38 15.07
CA MET A 241 15.47 9.23 15.23
C MET A 241 16.25 7.92 15.48
N ARG A 242 17.38 7.71 14.80
CA ARG A 242 18.25 6.54 15.02
C ARG A 242 18.94 6.54 16.39
N SER A 243 19.23 7.73 16.91
CA SER A 243 19.88 7.89 18.22
C SER A 243 18.88 7.86 19.38
N ASN A 244 17.59 8.10 19.10
CA ASN A 244 16.55 8.24 20.10
C ASN A 244 15.26 7.52 19.68
N ASN A 245 15.10 6.29 20.17
CA ASN A 245 13.88 5.51 19.96
C ASN A 245 12.63 6.11 20.64
N ASN A 246 12.78 7.18 21.44
CA ASN A 246 11.65 7.94 21.96
C ASN A 246 11.28 9.14 21.07
N SER A 247 11.90 9.33 19.91
CA SER A 247 11.48 10.35 18.96
C SER A 247 10.04 10.10 18.50
N PRO A 248 9.17 11.14 18.39
CA PRO A 248 7.81 10.98 17.89
C PRO A 248 7.76 10.37 16.48
N ILE A 249 8.77 10.61 15.65
CA ILE A 249 8.86 10.01 14.30
C ILE A 249 9.19 8.52 14.40
N TYR A 250 10.08 8.13 15.32
CA TYR A 250 10.35 6.71 15.56
C TYR A 250 9.06 6.00 15.98
N LYS A 251 8.32 6.59 16.93
CA LYS A 251 7.03 6.04 17.38
C LYS A 251 6.03 5.93 16.23
N LEU A 252 5.92 6.95 15.37
CA LEU A 252 5.00 6.98 14.24
C LEU A 252 5.16 5.79 13.28
N ILE A 253 6.38 5.28 13.11
CA ILE A 253 6.68 4.24 12.13
C ILE A 253 7.06 2.88 12.74
N TRP A 254 7.42 2.82 14.03
CA TRP A 254 7.83 1.58 14.70
C TRP A 254 6.90 1.12 15.81
N ASN A 255 5.96 1.95 16.27
CA ASN A 255 5.12 1.58 17.40
C ASN A 255 4.36 0.25 17.14
N ARG A 256 4.25 -0.53 18.20
CA ARG A 256 3.49 -1.80 18.23
C ARG A 256 2.50 -1.82 19.39
N GLN A 257 2.60 -0.86 20.30
CA GLN A 257 1.67 -0.73 21.40
C GLN A 257 0.36 -0.22 20.83
N GLU A 258 -0.71 -0.99 21.04
CA GLU A 258 -2.03 -0.54 20.66
C GLU A 258 -2.33 0.78 21.36
N PRO A 259 -2.94 1.74 20.64
CA PRO A 259 -3.38 2.97 21.25
C PRO A 259 -4.35 2.59 22.37
N LYS A 260 -4.23 3.19 23.55
CA LYS A 260 -5.05 2.81 24.72
C LYS A 260 -6.55 3.12 24.58
N TYR A 261 -7.07 3.48 23.42
CA TYR A 261 -8.17 4.44 23.42
C TYR A 261 -9.57 3.85 23.21
N ALA A 262 -10.42 4.26 24.16
CA ALA A 262 -11.80 4.67 23.93
C ALA A 262 -11.92 5.72 22.80
N VAL A 263 -13.14 6.08 22.40
CA VAL A 263 -13.39 7.16 21.43
C VAL A 263 -12.68 8.45 21.86
N GLN A 264 -11.82 9.00 21.00
CA GLN A 264 -11.19 10.32 21.19
C GLN A 264 -11.94 11.39 20.42
N ASN A 265 -11.81 12.65 20.83
CA ASN A 265 -12.47 13.78 20.18
C ASN A 265 -11.50 14.93 19.89
N ILE A 266 -11.71 15.62 18.79
CA ILE A 266 -11.16 16.96 18.50
C ILE A 266 -12.33 17.95 18.51
N GLY A 267 -12.41 18.77 19.54
CA GLY A 267 -13.60 19.56 19.84
C GLY A 267 -14.83 18.65 20.00
N LYS A 268 -15.84 18.85 19.15
CA LYS A 268 -17.09 18.07 19.14
C LYS A 268 -17.06 16.84 18.21
N HIS A 269 -15.94 16.57 17.55
CA HIS A 269 -15.87 15.62 16.45
C HIS A 269 -15.17 14.35 16.90
N ALA A 270 -15.77 13.20 16.60
CA ALA A 270 -15.21 11.92 16.94
C ALA A 270 -14.02 11.58 16.03
N VAL A 271 -13.00 10.97 16.62
CA VAL A 271 -11.77 10.59 15.92
C VAL A 271 -11.68 9.07 15.84
N SER A 272 -11.51 8.58 14.61
CA SER A 272 -11.20 7.18 14.31
C SER A 272 -9.75 7.05 13.87
N PHE A 273 -9.11 5.93 14.24
CA PHE A 273 -7.73 5.64 13.88
C PHE A 273 -7.69 4.37 13.03
N THR A 274 -6.83 4.38 12.01
CA THR A 274 -6.53 3.20 11.18
C THR A 274 -5.02 3.12 10.97
N ASN A 275 -4.45 1.92 11.04
CA ASN A 275 -3.02 1.72 10.86
C ASN A 275 -2.68 0.46 10.06
N GLY A 276 -1.42 0.30 9.64
CA GLY A 276 -0.95 -0.82 8.82
C GLY A 276 -0.08 -1.87 9.55
N HIS A 277 0.28 -1.66 10.82
CA HIS A 277 1.42 -2.35 11.44
C HIS A 277 1.07 -3.19 12.70
N THR A 278 -0.21 -3.51 12.96
CA THR A 278 -0.59 -4.33 14.13
C THR A 278 -1.69 -5.37 13.87
N LYS A 279 -1.99 -6.23 14.84
CA LYS A 279 -3.05 -7.25 14.70
C LYS A 279 -4.42 -6.80 15.24
N SER A 280 -4.59 -5.53 15.59
CA SER A 280 -5.87 -5.06 16.15
C SER A 280 -6.96 -4.92 15.11
N ASN A 281 -8.19 -4.72 15.59
CA ASN A 281 -9.37 -4.50 14.76
C ASN A 281 -9.29 -3.22 13.89
N TYR A 282 -8.38 -2.32 14.24
CA TYR A 282 -8.13 -1.05 13.55
C TYR A 282 -6.93 -1.11 12.60
N SER A 283 -6.25 -2.25 12.55
CA SER A 283 -5.17 -2.47 11.61
C SER A 283 -5.68 -3.11 10.32
N LEU A 284 -5.26 -2.61 9.16
CA LEU A 284 -5.51 -3.31 7.89
C LEU A 284 -4.57 -4.51 7.68
N ASP A 285 -3.62 -4.74 8.58
CA ASP A 285 -2.81 -5.96 8.63
C ASP A 285 -3.59 -7.19 9.13
N ASN A 286 -4.84 -6.99 9.59
CA ASN A 286 -5.76 -8.06 9.95
C ASN A 286 -6.53 -8.61 8.72
N SER A 287 -7.47 -9.53 8.96
CA SER A 287 -8.29 -10.19 7.93
C SER A 287 -9.13 -9.25 7.05
N ARG A 288 -9.24 -7.95 7.37
CA ARG A 288 -9.94 -6.95 6.56
C ARG A 288 -9.09 -6.39 5.42
N GLY A 289 -7.76 -6.40 5.53
CA GLY A 289 -6.84 -5.95 4.47
C GLY A 289 -5.91 -7.04 3.93
N LYS A 290 -5.55 -8.03 4.75
CA LYS A 290 -4.93 -9.28 4.28
C LYS A 290 -6.03 -10.31 4.08
N LEU A 291 -6.10 -10.90 2.87
CA LEU A 291 -6.90 -12.10 2.60
C LEU A 291 -6.78 -13.04 3.81
N ASN A 292 -7.90 -13.31 4.49
CA ASN A 292 -7.92 -14.26 5.59
C ASN A 292 -7.43 -15.64 5.10
N ASN A 293 -7.13 -16.57 6.00
CA ASN A 293 -6.58 -17.86 5.59
C ASN A 293 -7.46 -18.58 4.54
N GLU A 294 -8.78 -18.44 4.64
CA GLU A 294 -9.74 -18.96 3.65
C GLU A 294 -9.55 -18.30 2.28
N MET A 295 -9.40 -16.97 2.22
CA MET A 295 -9.16 -16.25 0.98
C MET A 295 -7.77 -16.53 0.39
N ARG A 296 -6.75 -16.78 1.20
CA ARG A 296 -5.44 -17.26 0.71
C ARG A 296 -5.55 -18.66 0.12
N ASP A 297 -6.40 -19.50 0.68
CA ASP A 297 -6.63 -20.84 0.13
C ASP A 297 -7.48 -20.78 -1.16
N ILE A 298 -8.42 -19.84 -1.26
CA ILE A 298 -9.12 -19.50 -2.50
C ILE A 298 -8.14 -18.96 -3.56
N GLU A 299 -7.25 -18.03 -3.19
CA GLU A 299 -6.23 -17.49 -4.09
C GLU A 299 -5.30 -18.59 -4.60
N LYS A 300 -4.78 -19.45 -3.71
CA LYS A 300 -3.98 -20.62 -4.08
C LYS A 300 -4.75 -21.56 -5.01
N TYR A 301 -6.04 -21.80 -4.74
CA TYR A 301 -6.88 -22.65 -5.55
C TYR A 301 -7.11 -22.07 -6.95
N ILE A 302 -7.45 -20.77 -7.05
CA ILE A 302 -7.58 -20.04 -8.32
C ILE A 302 -6.26 -20.11 -9.09
N HIS A 303 -5.14 -19.85 -8.42
CA HIS A 303 -3.82 -19.89 -9.05
C HIS A 303 -3.47 -21.29 -9.58
N LEU A 304 -3.74 -22.34 -8.79
CA LEU A 304 -3.53 -23.73 -9.21
C LEU A 304 -4.44 -24.10 -10.39
N HIS A 305 -5.69 -23.64 -10.39
CA HIS A 305 -6.65 -23.92 -11.45
C HIS A 305 -6.29 -23.19 -12.75
N ILE A 306 -5.92 -21.92 -12.69
CA ILE A 306 -5.40 -21.15 -13.83
C ILE A 306 -4.16 -21.84 -14.40
N LYS A 307 -3.23 -22.28 -13.54
CA LYS A 307 -2.03 -23.00 -13.96
C LYS A 307 -2.38 -24.31 -14.68
N ASN A 308 -3.33 -25.08 -14.17
CA ASN A 308 -3.81 -26.31 -14.82
C ASN A 308 -4.48 -26.03 -16.18
N ILE A 309 -5.31 -24.99 -16.28
CA ILE A 309 -5.91 -24.57 -17.55
C ILE A 309 -4.83 -24.22 -18.58
N ILE A 310 -3.82 -23.44 -18.18
CA ILE A 310 -2.69 -23.07 -19.05
C ILE A 310 -1.91 -24.31 -19.49
N GLN A 311 -1.60 -25.23 -18.57
CA GLN A 311 -0.89 -26.47 -18.88
C GLN A 311 -1.68 -27.36 -19.84
N ASN A 312 -2.99 -27.53 -19.61
CA ASN A 312 -3.85 -28.34 -20.46
C ASN A 312 -4.07 -27.70 -21.84
N LYS A 313 -4.20 -26.37 -21.92
CA LYS A 313 -4.26 -25.64 -23.20
C LYS A 313 -2.96 -25.82 -24.00
N ASN A 314 -1.81 -25.72 -23.34
CA ASN A 314 -0.51 -25.94 -23.98
C ASN A 314 -0.35 -27.40 -24.44
N LYS A 315 -0.82 -28.37 -23.65
CA LYS A 315 -0.86 -29.78 -24.04
C LYS A 315 -1.77 -30.02 -25.24
N ALA A 316 -2.98 -29.47 -25.24
CA ALA A 316 -3.93 -29.59 -26.35
C ALA A 316 -3.45 -28.92 -27.65
N LEU A 317 -2.76 -27.77 -27.54
CA LEU A 317 -2.09 -27.12 -28.67
C LEU A 317 -0.94 -27.97 -29.22
N TYR A 318 -0.25 -28.72 -28.36
CA TYR A 318 0.80 -29.67 -28.75
C TYR A 318 0.23 -30.94 -29.39
N GLU A 319 -0.97 -31.35 -28.95
CA GLU A 319 -1.66 -32.57 -29.37
C GLU A 319 -2.67 -32.35 -30.52
N ASN A 320 -2.69 -31.17 -31.17
CA ASN A 320 -3.58 -30.84 -32.29
C ASN A 320 -5.08 -31.06 -32.02
N ARG A 321 -5.55 -30.83 -30.79
CA ARG A 321 -6.99 -30.95 -30.45
C ARG A 321 -7.75 -29.63 -30.62
N ASN A 322 -9.03 -29.74 -30.97
CA ASN A 322 -9.91 -28.65 -31.39
C ASN A 322 -9.94 -27.47 -30.38
N LYS A 323 -9.55 -26.28 -30.84
CA LYS A 323 -9.54 -25.02 -30.07
C LYS A 323 -10.93 -24.57 -29.61
N ASP A 324 -11.99 -25.04 -30.26
CA ASP A 324 -13.35 -24.55 -30.05
C ASP A 324 -13.95 -25.06 -28.73
N GLU A 325 -13.59 -26.28 -28.31
CA GLU A 325 -14.12 -26.88 -27.08
C GLU A 325 -13.64 -26.14 -25.82
N TYR A 326 -12.39 -25.65 -25.82
CA TYR A 326 -11.83 -24.90 -24.69
C TYR A 326 -12.31 -23.46 -24.62
N SER A 327 -12.55 -22.83 -25.78
CA SER A 327 -13.12 -21.47 -25.83
C SER A 327 -14.55 -21.46 -25.30
N ASN A 328 -15.31 -22.53 -25.54
CA ASN A 328 -16.65 -22.72 -25.01
C ASN A 328 -16.69 -22.91 -23.50
N GLN A 329 -15.73 -23.64 -22.90
CA GLN A 329 -15.65 -23.77 -21.44
C GLN A 329 -15.35 -22.44 -20.75
N TYR A 330 -14.48 -21.62 -21.35
CA TYR A 330 -14.14 -20.30 -20.81
C TYR A 330 -15.29 -19.29 -20.98
N ALA A 331 -15.93 -19.28 -22.14
CA ALA A 331 -17.11 -18.45 -22.41
C ALA A 331 -18.29 -18.83 -21.51
N LYS A 332 -18.49 -20.12 -21.25
CA LYS A 332 -19.52 -20.59 -20.32
C LYS A 332 -19.26 -20.12 -18.90
N LEU A 333 -18.03 -20.28 -18.38
CA LEU A 333 -17.68 -19.79 -17.05
C LEU A 333 -17.87 -18.27 -16.92
N TYR A 334 -17.47 -17.51 -17.94
CA TYR A 334 -17.64 -16.07 -17.98
C TYR A 334 -19.12 -15.65 -18.01
N ASN A 335 -19.94 -16.28 -18.86
CA ASN A 335 -21.37 -15.98 -18.98
C ASN A 335 -22.15 -16.38 -17.71
N ASP A 336 -21.81 -17.52 -17.10
CA ASP A 336 -22.42 -17.97 -15.85
C ASP A 336 -22.14 -16.99 -14.69
N ILE A 337 -20.93 -16.40 -14.66
CA ILE A 337 -20.58 -15.33 -13.71
C ILE A 337 -21.36 -14.04 -14.05
N HIS A 338 -21.41 -13.66 -15.32
CA HIS A 338 -22.01 -12.42 -15.79
C HIS A 338 -23.54 -12.37 -15.58
N ASP A 339 -24.27 -13.45 -15.90
CA ASP A 339 -25.74 -13.50 -15.82
C ASP A 339 -26.25 -13.54 -14.38
N GLN A 340 -25.50 -14.15 -13.46
CA GLN A 340 -25.84 -14.21 -12.03
C GLN A 340 -25.64 -12.85 -11.35
N ILE A 341 -24.70 -12.02 -11.82
CA ILE A 341 -24.49 -10.65 -11.33
C ILE A 341 -25.70 -9.76 -11.66
N HIS A 342 -26.29 -9.90 -12.85
CA HIS A 342 -27.35 -9.02 -13.32
C HIS A 342 -28.76 -9.35 -12.79
N LEU A 343 -29.04 -10.61 -12.42
CA LEU A 343 -30.39 -11.04 -12.00
C LEU A 343 -30.78 -10.69 -10.54
N LYS A 344 -29.88 -10.15 -9.70
CA LYS A 344 -30.13 -9.94 -8.25
C LYS A 344 -29.83 -8.54 -7.71
N ASN A 345 -29.97 -7.52 -8.55
CA ASN A 345 -29.74 -6.11 -8.21
C ASN A 345 -30.78 -5.44 -7.28
N ASN A 346 -31.75 -6.17 -6.71
CA ASN A 346 -32.89 -5.54 -6.00
C ASN A 346 -32.79 -5.43 -4.46
N ASN A 347 -31.84 -6.06 -3.77
CA ASN A 347 -31.97 -6.28 -2.30
C ASN A 347 -30.81 -5.78 -1.39
N GLY A 348 -30.04 -4.76 -1.77
CA GLY A 348 -29.21 -4.00 -0.79
C GLY A 348 -28.04 -4.72 -0.08
N GLU A 349 -27.70 -5.95 -0.44
CA GLU A 349 -26.51 -6.68 0.06
C GLU A 349 -25.19 -6.13 -0.54
N SER A 350 -24.10 -6.14 0.24
CA SER A 350 -22.77 -5.70 -0.23
C SER A 350 -22.26 -6.59 -1.37
N ALA A 351 -21.53 -6.01 -2.33
CA ALA A 351 -20.96 -6.76 -3.46
C ALA A 351 -20.02 -7.90 -3.01
N TYR A 352 -19.43 -7.76 -1.81
CA TYR A 352 -18.49 -8.69 -1.23
C TYR A 352 -19.17 -9.93 -0.64
N ASP A 353 -20.27 -9.74 0.10
CA ASP A 353 -21.07 -10.84 0.67
C ASP A 353 -21.75 -11.66 -0.44
N LYS A 354 -22.15 -10.98 -1.52
CA LYS A 354 -22.70 -11.63 -2.71
C LYS A 354 -21.68 -12.46 -3.47
N PHE A 355 -20.48 -11.92 -3.72
CA PHE A 355 -19.40 -12.69 -4.34
C PHE A 355 -19.06 -13.94 -3.53
N PHE A 356 -19.02 -13.80 -2.20
CA PHE A 356 -18.77 -14.90 -1.27
C PHE A 356 -19.86 -15.98 -1.31
N ASN A 357 -21.15 -15.60 -1.24
CA ASN A 357 -22.26 -16.55 -1.30
C ASN A 357 -22.38 -17.25 -2.66
N ILE A 358 -22.10 -16.53 -3.76
CA ILE A 358 -22.09 -17.10 -5.12
C ILE A 358 -20.97 -18.13 -5.27
N MET A 359 -19.77 -17.83 -4.76
CA MET A 359 -18.65 -18.79 -4.76
C MET A 359 -18.96 -20.00 -3.87
N TYR A 360 -19.51 -19.77 -2.68
CA TYR A 360 -19.84 -20.85 -1.73
C TYR A 360 -20.91 -21.80 -2.28
N ASP A 361 -22.04 -21.28 -2.77
CA ASP A 361 -23.14 -22.12 -3.24
C ASP A 361 -22.82 -22.86 -4.54
N ASN A 362 -22.12 -22.23 -5.50
CA ASN A 362 -21.84 -22.89 -6.79
C ASN A 362 -20.72 -23.93 -6.69
N ILE A 363 -19.76 -23.75 -5.78
CA ILE A 363 -18.61 -24.65 -5.63
C ILE A 363 -18.94 -25.79 -4.67
N PHE A 364 -19.65 -25.53 -3.56
CA PHE A 364 -19.86 -26.55 -2.52
C PHE A 364 -21.17 -27.33 -2.64
N LYS A 365 -22.30 -26.75 -3.09
CA LYS A 365 -23.56 -27.52 -3.22
C LYS A 365 -23.58 -28.41 -4.47
N ASN A 366 -22.94 -27.99 -5.56
CA ASN A 366 -22.90 -28.78 -6.80
C ASN A 366 -21.92 -29.97 -6.72
N TYR A 367 -20.95 -29.96 -5.80
CA TYR A 367 -20.02 -31.08 -5.61
C TYR A 367 -20.61 -32.25 -4.80
N ASN A 368 -21.72 -32.05 -4.07
CA ASN A 368 -22.35 -33.09 -3.25
C ASN A 368 -23.52 -33.81 -3.93
N THR A 369 -23.79 -33.56 -5.21
CA THR A 369 -24.89 -34.23 -5.95
C THR A 369 -24.42 -35.19 -7.05
N SER A 370 -23.12 -35.32 -7.30
CA SER A 370 -22.57 -36.31 -8.23
C SER A 370 -21.74 -37.36 -7.50
N SER A 371 -22.42 -38.41 -7.04
CA SER A 371 -21.79 -39.66 -6.60
C SER A 371 -21.02 -40.33 -7.74
N THR A 372 -19.72 -40.61 -7.56
CA THR A 372 -19.18 -41.99 -7.48
C THR A 372 -17.68 -42.00 -7.14
N SER A 373 -17.31 -43.01 -6.33
CA SER A 373 -15.98 -43.51 -5.93
C SER A 373 -15.12 -42.66 -4.97
N PHE A 374 -15.20 -43.10 -3.73
CA PHE A 374 -14.34 -42.89 -2.56
C PHE A 374 -12.84 -42.87 -2.86
N ILE A 375 -12.16 -41.87 -2.30
CA ILE A 375 -10.86 -42.06 -1.63
C ILE A 375 -11.17 -41.96 -0.14
N GLU A 376 -11.03 -43.07 0.58
CA GLU A 376 -11.06 -43.07 2.04
C GLU A 376 -9.89 -42.22 2.57
N LEU A 377 -10.21 -41.16 3.30
CA LEU A 377 -9.26 -40.52 4.21
C LEU A 377 -9.35 -41.22 5.57
N PRO A 378 -8.21 -41.39 6.29
CA PRO A 378 -8.20 -42.18 7.51
C PRO A 378 -9.11 -41.55 8.58
N SER A 379 -9.99 -42.38 9.12
CA SER A 379 -10.75 -42.10 10.31
C SER A 379 -9.82 -42.06 11.54
N SER A 380 -9.71 -40.90 12.19
CA SER A 380 -9.50 -40.87 13.63
C SER A 380 -10.12 -39.61 14.24
N LYS A 381 -11.39 -39.72 14.60
CA LYS A 381 -11.96 -38.99 15.74
C LYS A 381 -11.70 -39.82 17.00
N SER A 382 -11.09 -39.21 18.01
CA SER A 382 -11.31 -39.49 19.43
C SER A 382 -10.95 -38.19 20.16
N SER A 383 -11.91 -37.31 20.50
CA SER A 383 -12.88 -37.36 21.61
C SER A 383 -12.39 -36.60 22.86
N TYR A 384 -13.37 -36.03 23.58
CA TYR A 384 -13.38 -35.23 24.82
C TYR A 384 -13.31 -33.70 24.63
N GLN A 385 -14.42 -32.96 24.74
CA GLN A 385 -15.29 -32.61 25.89
C GLN A 385 -14.70 -31.54 26.82
N ALA A 386 -15.46 -30.44 26.93
CA ALA A 386 -15.67 -29.54 28.07
C ALA A 386 -14.56 -29.41 29.12
N ILE A 387 -13.93 -28.23 29.18
CA ILE A 387 -14.10 -27.17 30.22
C ILE A 387 -13.84 -25.82 29.53
#